data_AF-A0A3N5R0X6-F1
#
_entry.id   AF-A0A3N5R0X6-F1
#
_cell.length_a   1.000
_cell.length_b   1.000
_cell.length_c   1.000
_cell.angle_alpha   90.00
_cell.angle_beta   90.00
_cell.angle_gamma   90.00
#
_symmetry.space_group_name_H-M   'P 1'
#
loop_
_entity.id
_entity.type
_entity.pdbx_description
1 polymer ?
#
loop_
_entity_poly.entity_id
_entity_poly.type
_entity_poly.pdbx_seq_one_letter_code
_entity_poly.pdbx_strand_id
1 'polypeptide(L)'
;MEGQKVSTDENRRVVQYGAIKSQVERDVNAGIAERAEYTTRAEAQEMDKVAGRFRGKAIDEVVETDREARRARGLARISQVIDYVFYVVYTLLAIRLVLALIAARSGSGFVQFIRAVTDPFYSVFRGIVGSPTLGGFTLVLPIVIAIIVYALLHMGITRLLRLIAHRNTEI
;
A
#
# COMPACT_ATOMS: atom_id res chain seq x y z
N MET A 1 -66.06 -21.23 74.71
CA MET A 1 -65.95 -21.54 73.25
C MET A 1 -65.34 -20.39 72.43
N GLU A 2 -64.69 -19.38 73.02
CA GLU A 2 -64.18 -18.20 72.30
C GLU A 2 -62.74 -18.34 71.77
N GLY A 3 -61.84 -19.07 72.44
CA GLY A 3 -60.45 -19.22 72.01
C GLY A 3 -60.24 -19.97 70.69
N GLN A 4 -61.16 -20.86 70.31
CA GLN A 4 -61.06 -21.63 69.06
C GLN A 4 -61.46 -20.79 67.83
N LYS A 5 -62.29 -19.75 68.01
CA LYS A 5 -62.69 -18.83 66.93
C LYS A 5 -61.57 -17.86 66.56
N VAL A 6 -60.79 -17.37 67.53
CA VAL A 6 -59.68 -16.43 67.30
C VAL A 6 -58.53 -17.10 66.53
N SER A 7 -58.17 -18.33 66.90
CA SER A 7 -57.12 -19.09 66.19
C SER A 7 -57.50 -19.42 64.73
N THR A 8 -58.80 -19.61 64.46
CA THR A 8 -59.28 -19.85 63.09
C THR A 8 -59.22 -18.58 62.22
N ASP A 9 -59.45 -17.40 62.81
CA ASP A 9 -59.36 -16.12 62.09
C ASP A 9 -57.91 -15.73 61.79
N GLU A 10 -57.00 -16.00 62.74
CA GLU A 10 -55.57 -15.74 62.57
C GLU A 10 -54.95 -16.63 61.48
N ASN A 11 -55.29 -17.92 61.46
CA ASN A 11 -54.80 -18.84 60.42
C ASN A 11 -55.29 -18.44 59.02
N ARG A 12 -56.48 -17.84 58.89
CA ARG A 12 -56.99 -17.30 57.61
C ARG A 12 -56.17 -16.11 57.12
N ARG A 13 -55.72 -15.23 58.01
CA ARG A 13 -54.88 -14.08 57.64
C ARG A 13 -53.50 -14.52 57.16
N VAL A 14 -52.87 -15.48 57.84
CA VAL A 14 -51.56 -16.01 57.45
C VAL A 14 -51.60 -16.67 56.06
N VAL A 15 -52.66 -17.42 55.76
CA VAL A 15 -52.88 -18.01 54.43
C VAL A 15 -53.08 -16.92 53.37
N GLN A 16 -53.82 -15.85 53.69
CA GLN A 16 -54.00 -14.71 52.78
C GLN A 16 -52.69 -13.94 52.52
N TYR A 17 -51.86 -13.71 53.55
CA TYR A 17 -50.55 -13.07 53.36
C TYR A 17 -49.61 -13.92 52.50
N GLY A 18 -49.61 -15.24 52.68
CA GLY A 18 -48.84 -16.16 51.84
C GLY A 18 -49.28 -16.12 50.38
N ALA A 19 -50.59 -16.10 50.13
CA ALA A 19 -51.15 -15.99 48.79
C ALA A 19 -50.77 -14.66 48.11
N ILE A 20 -50.95 -13.54 48.81
CA ILE A 20 -50.60 -12.19 48.30
C ILE A 20 -49.10 -12.10 48.01
N LYS A 21 -48.26 -12.57 48.93
CA LYS A 21 -46.80 -12.56 48.74
C LYS A 21 -46.39 -13.38 47.52
N SER A 22 -46.91 -14.59 47.37
CA SER A 22 -46.62 -15.44 46.21
C SER A 22 -47.09 -14.83 44.89
N GLN A 23 -48.18 -14.07 44.92
CA GLN A 23 -48.72 -13.39 43.74
C GLN A 23 -47.80 -12.23 43.33
N VAL A 24 -47.39 -11.39 44.29
CA VAL A 24 -46.43 -10.30 44.04
C VAL A 24 -45.09 -10.83 43.56
N GLU A 25 -44.57 -11.90 44.15
CA GLU A 25 -43.30 -12.51 43.71
C GLU A 25 -43.38 -13.00 42.27
N ARG A 26 -44.50 -13.61 41.86
CA ARG A 26 -44.72 -14.02 40.46
C ARG A 26 -44.82 -12.83 39.51
N ASP A 27 -45.57 -11.80 39.87
CA ASP A 27 -45.77 -10.62 39.03
C ASP A 27 -44.45 -9.83 38.86
N VAL A 28 -43.68 -9.69 39.94
CA VAL A 28 -42.36 -9.04 39.90
C VAL A 28 -41.39 -9.88 39.07
N ASN A 29 -41.34 -11.19 39.26
CA ASN A 29 -40.44 -12.05 38.50
C ASN A 29 -40.80 -12.08 37.00
N ALA A 30 -42.09 -12.07 36.66
CA ALA A 30 -42.57 -11.93 35.29
C ALA A 30 -42.19 -10.57 34.68
N GLY A 31 -42.37 -9.48 35.43
CA GLY A 31 -41.98 -8.14 34.99
C GLY A 31 -40.46 -7.95 34.85
N ILE A 32 -39.65 -8.64 35.66
CA ILE A 32 -38.19 -8.65 35.55
C ILE A 32 -37.76 -9.44 34.31
N ALA A 33 -38.37 -10.62 34.07
CA ALA A 33 -38.07 -11.44 32.90
C ALA A 33 -38.39 -10.69 31.59
N GLU A 34 -39.56 -10.04 31.53
CA GLU A 34 -39.98 -9.24 30.38
C GLU A 34 -39.02 -8.05 30.14
N ARG A 35 -38.67 -7.29 31.19
CA ARG A 35 -37.72 -6.16 31.06
C ARG A 35 -36.31 -6.61 30.67
N ALA A 36 -35.85 -7.75 31.18
CA ALA A 36 -34.56 -8.32 30.80
C ALA A 36 -34.53 -8.65 29.31
N GLU A 37 -35.58 -9.27 28.76
CA GLU A 37 -35.66 -9.58 27.33
C GLU A 37 -35.62 -8.33 26.44
N TYR A 38 -36.31 -7.25 26.83
CA TYR A 38 -36.28 -5.98 26.10
C TYR A 38 -34.89 -5.32 26.13
N THR A 39 -34.25 -5.25 27.31
CA THR A 39 -32.89 -4.71 27.44
C THR A 39 -31.91 -5.51 26.60
N THR A 40 -31.97 -6.84 26.64
CA THR A 40 -31.05 -7.73 25.91
C THR A 40 -31.19 -7.58 24.39
N ARG A 41 -32.44 -7.46 23.88
CA ARG A 41 -32.67 -7.21 22.44
C ARG A 41 -32.23 -5.81 22.01
N ALA A 42 -32.44 -4.80 22.84
CA ALA A 42 -31.99 -3.44 22.57
C ALA A 42 -30.46 -3.33 22.54
N GLU A 43 -29.77 -3.98 23.49
CA GLU A 43 -28.31 -4.09 23.55
C GLU A 43 -27.75 -4.83 22.33
N ALA A 44 -28.39 -5.94 21.92
CA ALA A 44 -27.99 -6.68 20.73
C ALA A 44 -28.08 -5.82 19.45
N GLN A 45 -29.15 -5.04 19.31
CA GLN A 45 -29.30 -4.11 18.18
C GLN A 45 -28.28 -2.96 18.22
N GLU A 46 -27.92 -2.48 19.41
CA GLU A 46 -26.89 -1.46 19.56
C GLU A 46 -25.50 -2.01 19.22
N MET A 47 -25.18 -3.22 19.68
CA MET A 47 -23.96 -3.94 19.33
C MET A 47 -23.84 -4.18 17.83
N ASP A 48 -24.92 -4.56 17.15
CA ASP A 48 -24.93 -4.72 15.68
C ASP A 48 -24.66 -3.40 14.96
N LYS A 49 -25.22 -2.28 15.45
CA LYS A 49 -24.97 -0.94 14.89
C LYS A 49 -23.52 -0.51 15.12
N VAL A 50 -22.98 -0.77 16.31
CA VAL A 50 -21.60 -0.48 16.67
C VAL A 50 -20.63 -1.32 15.81
N ALA A 51 -20.88 -2.61 15.68
CA ALA A 51 -20.12 -3.51 14.83
C ALA A 51 -20.18 -3.10 13.35
N GLY A 52 -21.34 -2.66 12.86
CA GLY A 52 -21.51 -2.12 11.51
C GLY A 52 -20.65 -0.87 11.26
N ARG A 53 -20.60 0.07 12.23
CA ARG A 53 -19.75 1.26 12.12
C ARG A 53 -18.26 0.94 12.16
N PHE A 54 -17.84 0.02 13.03
CA PHE A 54 -16.43 -0.42 13.08
C PHE A 54 -16.01 -1.16 11.81
N ARG A 55 -16.88 -2.02 11.26
CA ARG A 55 -16.65 -2.67 9.97
C ARG A 55 -16.57 -1.65 8.84
N GLY A 56 -17.50 -0.68 8.80
CA GLY A 56 -17.47 0.41 7.81
C GLY A 56 -16.18 1.21 7.88
N LYS A 57 -15.76 1.62 9.09
CA LYS A 57 -14.53 2.36 9.32
C LYS A 57 -13.27 1.55 8.96
N ALA A 58 -13.22 0.27 9.33
CA ALA A 58 -12.10 -0.60 9.00
C ALA A 58 -12.00 -0.88 7.49
N ILE A 59 -13.13 -1.01 6.79
CA ILE A 59 -13.13 -1.15 5.33
C ILE A 59 -12.65 0.14 4.67
N ASP A 60 -13.10 1.31 5.14
CA ASP A 60 -12.70 2.61 4.59
C ASP A 60 -11.21 2.88 4.80
N GLU A 61 -10.68 2.60 5.99
CA GLU A 61 -9.26 2.70 6.33
C GLU A 61 -8.37 1.76 5.51
N VAL A 62 -8.82 0.52 5.26
CA VAL A 62 -8.11 -0.43 4.38
C VAL A 62 -8.17 0.01 2.92
N VAL A 63 -9.28 0.62 2.47
CA VAL A 63 -9.44 1.12 1.11
C VAL A 63 -8.59 2.38 0.87
N GLU A 64 -8.51 3.30 1.83
CA GLU A 64 -7.56 4.42 1.77
C GLU A 64 -6.12 3.93 1.74
N THR A 65 -5.76 3.02 2.66
CA THR A 65 -4.42 2.41 2.71
C THR A 65 -4.06 1.72 1.40
N ASP A 66 -4.97 0.97 0.77
CA ASP A 66 -4.68 0.28 -0.50
C ASP A 66 -4.68 1.23 -1.72
N ARG A 67 -5.46 2.33 -1.71
CA ARG A 67 -5.42 3.37 -2.75
C ARG A 67 -4.13 4.17 -2.71
N GLU A 68 -3.65 4.55 -1.52
CA GLU A 68 -2.36 5.20 -1.33
C GLU A 68 -1.21 4.24 -1.70
N ALA A 69 -1.27 3.00 -1.23
CA ALA A 69 -0.25 2.00 -1.54
C ALA A 69 -0.24 1.61 -3.03
N ARG A 70 -1.37 1.63 -3.75
CA ARG A 70 -1.40 1.35 -5.21
C ARG A 70 -0.92 2.53 -6.05
N ARG A 71 -1.23 3.77 -5.67
CA ARG A 71 -0.73 4.97 -6.38
C ARG A 71 0.78 5.16 -6.17
N ALA A 72 1.27 4.93 -4.96
CA ALA A 72 2.71 4.91 -4.68
C ALA A 72 3.44 3.79 -5.45
N ARG A 73 2.84 2.58 -5.54
CA ARG A 73 3.43 1.45 -6.29
C ARG A 73 3.44 1.66 -7.81
N GLY A 74 2.47 2.38 -8.37
CA GLY A 74 2.41 2.68 -9.81
C GLY A 74 3.53 3.64 -10.27
N LEU A 75 3.73 4.74 -9.53
CA LEU A 75 4.78 5.73 -9.84
C LEU A 75 6.18 5.18 -9.57
N ALA A 76 6.37 4.39 -8.50
CA ALA A 76 7.64 3.74 -8.22
C ALA A 76 8.06 2.77 -9.33
N ARG A 77 7.11 2.04 -9.92
CA ARG A 77 7.40 1.08 -10.99
C ARG A 77 7.83 1.78 -12.30
N ILE A 78 7.28 2.94 -12.61
CA ILE A 78 7.70 3.73 -13.78
C ILE A 78 9.14 4.21 -13.61
N SER A 79 9.50 4.74 -12.43
CA SER A 79 10.88 5.13 -12.13
C SER A 79 11.83 3.96 -12.30
N GLN A 80 11.47 2.79 -11.77
CA GLN A 80 12.30 1.59 -11.86
C GLN A 80 12.50 1.11 -13.30
N VAL A 81 11.48 1.20 -14.15
CA VAL A 81 11.60 0.88 -15.59
C VAL A 81 12.53 1.87 -16.28
N ILE A 82 12.38 3.17 -16.02
CA ILE A 82 13.25 4.21 -16.59
C ILE A 82 14.70 3.97 -16.16
N ASP A 83 14.95 3.77 -14.86
CA ASP A 83 16.28 3.49 -14.33
C ASP A 83 16.89 2.25 -14.99
N TYR A 84 16.11 1.17 -15.15
CA TYR A 84 16.55 -0.05 -15.83
C TYR A 84 16.94 0.20 -17.30
N VAL A 85 16.13 0.96 -18.04
CA VAL A 85 16.46 1.33 -19.43
C VAL A 85 17.77 2.10 -19.50
N PHE A 86 18.01 3.04 -18.59
CA PHE A 86 19.29 3.75 -18.52
C PHE A 86 20.45 2.80 -18.22
N TYR A 87 20.31 1.86 -17.26
CA TYR A 87 21.32 0.84 -16.99
C TYR A 87 21.67 0.02 -18.24
N VAL A 88 20.66 -0.41 -18.99
CA VAL A 88 20.87 -1.14 -20.26
C VAL A 88 21.67 -0.29 -21.26
N VAL A 89 21.31 0.99 -21.42
CA VAL A 89 22.03 1.92 -22.32
C VAL A 89 23.48 2.11 -21.88
N TYR A 90 23.75 2.25 -20.57
CA TYR A 90 25.13 2.34 -20.05
C TYR A 90 25.94 1.10 -20.34
N THR A 91 25.37 -0.09 -20.08
CA THR A 91 26.07 -1.34 -20.32
C THR A 91 26.43 -1.46 -21.80
N LEU A 92 25.52 -1.10 -22.71
CA LEU A 92 25.77 -1.12 -24.15
C LEU A 92 26.88 -0.14 -24.58
N LEU A 93 26.86 1.09 -24.05
CA LEU A 93 27.91 2.09 -24.30
C LEU A 93 29.26 1.68 -23.71
N ALA A 94 29.28 1.11 -22.52
CA ALA A 94 30.49 0.62 -21.86
C ALA A 94 31.09 -0.57 -22.61
N ILE A 95 30.28 -1.52 -23.07
CA ILE A 95 30.72 -2.61 -23.95
C ILE A 95 31.34 -2.02 -25.22
N ARG A 96 30.68 -1.06 -25.87
CA ARG A 96 31.24 -0.37 -27.06
C ARG A 96 32.59 0.28 -26.74
N LEU A 97 32.73 0.94 -25.59
CA LEU A 97 33.98 1.57 -25.16
C LEU A 97 35.10 0.55 -25.02
N VAL A 98 34.84 -0.55 -24.29
CA VAL A 98 35.82 -1.63 -24.10
C VAL A 98 36.24 -2.23 -25.43
N LEU A 99 35.27 -2.51 -26.32
CA LEU A 99 35.52 -3.02 -27.68
C LEU A 99 36.39 -2.06 -28.50
N ALA A 100 36.17 -0.75 -28.37
CA ALA A 100 36.98 0.26 -29.04
C ALA A 100 38.40 0.36 -28.45
N LEU A 101 38.54 0.24 -27.13
CA LEU A 101 39.82 0.29 -26.42
C LEU A 101 40.73 -0.89 -26.79
N ILE A 102 40.17 -2.09 -26.91
CA ILE A 102 40.93 -3.29 -27.31
C ILE A 102 41.20 -3.34 -28.83
N ALA A 103 40.93 -2.26 -29.56
CA ALA A 103 41.01 -2.18 -31.02
C ALA A 103 40.34 -3.39 -31.71
N ALA A 104 39.17 -3.80 -31.18
CA ALA A 104 38.48 -5.00 -31.67
C ALA A 104 38.26 -4.90 -33.17
N ARG A 105 38.60 -5.97 -33.89
CA ARG A 105 38.43 -6.03 -35.35
C ARG A 105 36.98 -5.71 -35.71
N SER A 106 36.78 -4.62 -36.44
CA SER A 106 35.47 -4.10 -36.85
C SER A 106 34.67 -5.05 -37.76
N GLY A 107 35.24 -6.19 -38.15
CA GLY A 107 34.60 -7.27 -38.90
C GLY A 107 33.90 -8.33 -38.05
N SER A 108 33.95 -8.28 -36.71
CA SER A 108 33.19 -9.26 -35.90
C SER A 108 31.70 -8.88 -35.86
N GLY A 109 30.82 -9.88 -36.02
CA GLY A 109 29.37 -9.68 -36.00
C GLY A 109 28.88 -9.04 -34.68
N PHE A 110 29.53 -9.38 -33.56
CA PHE A 110 29.24 -8.78 -32.25
C PHE A 110 29.57 -7.28 -32.20
N VAL A 111 30.71 -6.85 -32.74
CA VAL A 111 31.09 -5.43 -32.80
C VAL A 111 30.17 -4.65 -33.74
N GLN A 112 29.68 -5.26 -34.82
CA GLN A 112 28.68 -4.62 -35.70
C GLN A 112 27.31 -4.48 -35.00
N PHE A 113 26.84 -5.53 -34.32
CA PHE A 113 25.59 -5.49 -33.56
C PHE A 113 25.60 -4.39 -32.50
N ILE A 114 26.63 -4.37 -31.64
CA ILE A 114 26.75 -3.34 -30.60
C ILE A 114 26.80 -1.96 -31.23
N ARG A 115 27.57 -1.78 -32.31
CA ARG A 115 27.65 -0.49 -33.00
C ARG A 115 26.32 -0.06 -33.57
N ALA A 116 25.54 -0.96 -34.16
CA ALA A 116 24.23 -0.66 -34.74
C ALA A 116 23.21 -0.23 -33.68
N VAL A 117 23.14 -0.92 -32.54
CA VAL A 117 22.19 -0.59 -31.46
C VAL A 117 22.57 0.71 -30.75
N THR A 118 23.87 0.98 -30.60
CA THR A 118 24.34 2.20 -29.92
C THR A 118 24.52 3.41 -30.87
N ASP A 119 24.43 3.23 -32.19
CA ASP A 119 24.64 4.32 -33.15
C ASP A 119 23.62 5.48 -33.03
N PRO A 120 22.31 5.25 -32.80
CA PRO A 120 21.36 6.35 -32.61
C PRO A 120 21.69 7.24 -31.41
N PHE A 121 22.18 6.64 -30.32
CA PHE A 121 22.57 7.36 -29.11
C PHE A 121 23.92 8.06 -29.29
N TYR A 122 24.79 7.50 -30.13
CA TYR A 122 26.14 8.01 -30.39
C TYR A 122 26.18 9.11 -31.47
N SER A 123 25.32 9.03 -32.48
CA SER A 123 25.34 9.92 -33.66
C SER A 123 25.15 11.40 -33.30
N VAL A 124 24.36 11.70 -32.27
CA VAL A 124 24.13 13.06 -31.75
C VAL A 124 25.43 13.71 -31.27
N PHE A 125 26.34 12.92 -30.68
CA PHE A 125 27.62 13.42 -30.16
C PHE A 125 28.75 13.38 -31.20
N ARG A 126 28.62 12.55 -32.24
CA ARG A 126 29.62 12.37 -33.31
C ARG A 126 29.88 13.65 -34.11
N GLY A 127 28.90 14.56 -34.18
CA GLY A 127 29.01 15.85 -34.87
C GLY A 127 29.49 17.02 -33.96
N ILE A 128 29.40 16.87 -32.65
CA ILE A 128 29.74 17.93 -31.68
C ILE A 128 31.16 17.76 -31.14
N VAL A 129 31.65 16.52 -31.03
CA VAL A 129 32.98 16.20 -30.49
C VAL A 129 33.80 15.50 -31.58
N GLY A 130 34.86 16.16 -32.04
CA GLY A 130 35.84 15.56 -32.95
C GLY A 130 36.46 14.30 -32.34
N SER A 131 36.57 13.22 -33.12
CA SER A 131 37.25 11.98 -32.72
C SER A 131 38.66 11.96 -33.32
N PRO A 132 39.71 12.37 -32.61
CA PRO A 132 41.07 12.22 -33.10
C PRO A 132 41.46 10.74 -33.16
N THR A 133 41.74 10.23 -34.36
CA THR A 133 42.29 8.89 -34.58
C THR A 133 43.82 8.99 -34.58
N LEU A 134 44.51 8.40 -33.60
CA LEU A 134 45.97 8.34 -33.54
C LEU A 134 46.44 6.89 -33.60
N GLY A 135 47.12 6.51 -34.68
CA GLY A 135 47.93 5.29 -34.75
C GLY A 135 47.21 3.97 -34.47
N GLY A 136 45.97 3.80 -34.94
CA GLY A 136 45.19 2.56 -34.75
C GLY A 136 44.40 2.49 -33.44
N PHE A 137 44.68 3.37 -32.48
CA PHE A 137 43.83 3.59 -31.32
C PHE A 137 42.86 4.74 -31.63
N THR A 138 41.58 4.40 -31.84
CA THR A 138 40.54 5.43 -31.89
C THR A 138 40.17 5.74 -30.46
N LEU A 139 40.78 6.78 -29.89
CA LEU A 139 40.28 7.37 -28.65
C LEU A 139 38.89 7.92 -28.95
N VAL A 140 37.87 7.12 -28.65
CA VAL A 140 36.49 7.52 -28.84
C VAL A 140 36.09 8.42 -27.66
N LEU A 141 36.72 9.61 -27.59
CA LEU A 141 36.28 10.71 -26.73
C LEU A 141 34.75 10.88 -26.74
N PRO A 142 34.06 10.79 -27.89
CA PRO A 142 32.60 10.89 -27.88
C PRO A 142 31.88 9.73 -27.18
N ILE A 143 32.46 8.54 -26.99
CA ILE A 143 31.86 7.48 -26.14
C ILE A 143 32.00 7.83 -24.66
N VAL A 144 33.17 8.32 -24.25
CA VAL A 144 33.39 8.74 -22.86
C VAL A 144 32.43 9.89 -22.51
N ILE A 145 32.30 10.87 -23.41
CA ILE A 145 31.36 11.97 -23.25
C ILE A 145 29.92 11.46 -23.26
N ALA A 146 29.56 10.51 -24.12
CA ALA A 146 28.22 9.90 -24.09
C ALA A 146 27.93 9.27 -22.71
N ILE A 147 28.87 8.52 -22.12
CA ILE A 147 28.70 7.94 -20.78
C ILE A 147 28.48 9.04 -19.74
N ILE A 148 29.28 10.11 -19.77
CA ILE A 148 29.16 11.24 -18.82
C ILE A 148 27.82 11.97 -19.00
N VAL A 149 27.42 12.27 -20.23
CA VAL A 149 26.16 12.98 -20.51
C VAL A 149 24.97 12.13 -20.08
N TYR A 150 24.96 10.84 -20.41
CA TYR A 150 23.91 9.95 -19.93
C TYR A 150 23.91 9.89 -18.40
N ALA A 151 25.08 9.81 -17.73
CA ALA A 151 25.21 9.81 -16.25
C ALA A 151 24.52 11.02 -15.62
N LEU A 152 24.75 12.21 -16.19
CA LEU A 152 24.10 13.44 -15.75
C LEU A 152 22.59 13.41 -16.03
N LEU A 153 22.17 12.89 -17.18
CA LEU A 153 20.76 12.75 -17.56
C LEU A 153 20.00 11.81 -16.63
N HIS A 154 20.57 10.64 -16.32
CA HIS A 154 20.01 9.69 -15.35
C HIS A 154 19.90 10.36 -13.99
N MET A 155 20.96 11.00 -13.50
CA MET A 155 20.91 11.65 -12.18
C MET A 155 19.86 12.77 -12.13
N GLY A 156 19.70 13.53 -13.22
CA GLY A 156 18.66 14.55 -13.36
C GLY A 156 17.25 13.96 -13.35
N ILE A 157 17.01 12.90 -14.14
CA ILE A 157 15.71 12.24 -14.24
C ILE A 157 15.34 11.54 -12.93
N THR A 158 16.25 10.78 -12.31
CA THR A 158 15.98 10.11 -11.03
C THR A 158 15.70 11.14 -9.92
N ARG A 159 16.39 12.29 -9.90
CA ARG A 159 16.09 13.38 -8.96
C ARG A 159 14.73 14.03 -9.24
N LEU A 160 14.40 14.27 -10.52
CA LEU A 160 13.11 14.84 -10.92
C LEU A 160 11.95 13.90 -10.57
N LEU A 161 12.09 12.61 -10.87
CA LEU A 161 11.13 11.58 -10.51
C LEU A 161 10.94 11.49 -9.00
N ARG A 162 12.04 11.54 -8.22
CA ARG A 162 11.98 11.57 -6.75
C ARG A 162 11.28 12.81 -6.22
N LEU A 163 11.51 13.99 -6.81
CA LEU A 163 10.85 15.24 -6.44
C LEU A 163 9.34 15.19 -6.70
N ILE A 164 8.94 14.69 -7.88
CA ILE A 164 7.52 14.54 -8.23
C ILE A 164 6.83 13.50 -7.33
N ALA A 165 7.53 12.41 -6.99
CA ALA A 165 7.02 11.38 -6.11
C ALA A 165 6.81 11.89 -4.66
N HIS A 166 7.74 12.68 -4.12
CA HIS A 166 7.62 13.25 -2.77
C HIS A 166 6.57 14.36 -2.67
N ARG A 167 6.33 15.14 -3.72
CA ARG A 167 5.32 16.21 -3.68
C ARG A 167 3.89 15.67 -3.54
N ASN A 168 3.63 14.42 -3.94
CA ASN A 168 2.31 13.80 -3.81
C ASN A 168 2.07 13.13 -2.44
N THR A 169 3.05 13.14 -1.53
CA THR A 169 2.91 12.61 -0.17
C THR A 169 2.62 13.66 0.90
N GLU A 170 2.50 14.94 0.53
CA GLU A 170 1.94 15.99 1.39
C GLU A 170 0.52 16.35 0.89
N ILE A 171 -0.48 15.55 1.28
CA ILE A 171 -1.89 15.99 1.31
C ILE A 171 -2.54 15.36 2.54
#